data_AF-A0A349H5Y9-F1
#
_entry.id   AF-A0A349H5Y9-F1
#
_cell.length_a   1.000
_cell.length_b   1.000
_cell.length_c   1.000
_cell.angle_alpha   90.00
_cell.angle_beta   90.00
_cell.angle_gamma   90.00
#
_symmetry.space_group_name_H-M   'P 1'
#
loop_
_entity.id
_entity.type
_entity.pdbx_description
1 polymer ?
#
loop_
_entity_poly.entity_id
_entity_poly.type
_entity_poly.pdbx_seq_one_letter_code
_entity_poly.pdbx_strand_id
1 'polypeptide(L)'
;MKANKKTLLLLATATAFTLAVGSTYAFLFLVTKKKTAETALLAEKIDELSGRESRIASSVSVLRREDKNIQKISEYFFKESEVVSFAKKIEALGAQSGTKLTIEALDQGYTEKTAPFLNFRIKATGKFVDIERLLVLLENFPGKLEWKTVRIVREEIPTYVTQGGSTAKIVTTNAPEWKAEVFLVALNFMNQ
;
A
#
# COMPACT_ATOMS: atom_id res chain seq x y z
N MET A 1 -18.34 97.18 27.61
CA MET A 1 -18.66 97.08 26.17
C MET A 1 -19.96 96.28 26.02
N LYS A 2 -21.04 96.88 25.50
CA LYS A 2 -22.28 96.14 25.20
C LYS A 2 -22.10 95.43 23.86
N ALA A 3 -22.09 94.09 23.86
CA ALA A 3 -22.00 93.31 22.63
C ALA A 3 -23.19 93.63 21.71
N ASN A 4 -22.92 93.87 20.43
CA ASN A 4 -23.94 94.17 19.44
C ASN A 4 -24.77 92.90 19.17
N LYS A 5 -26.10 92.96 19.35
CA LYS A 5 -26.99 91.78 19.33
C LYS A 5 -26.85 90.94 18.06
N LYS A 6 -26.54 91.57 16.92
CA LYS A 6 -26.31 90.90 15.62
C LYS A 6 -25.06 90.02 15.64
N THR A 7 -23.97 90.50 16.23
CA THR A 7 -22.71 89.75 16.32
C THR A 7 -22.84 88.54 17.25
N LEU A 8 -23.61 88.68 18.33
CA LEU A 8 -23.87 87.59 19.28
C LEU A 8 -24.77 86.50 18.68
N LEU A 9 -25.75 86.88 17.86
CA LEU A 9 -26.58 85.94 17.09
C LEU A 9 -25.75 85.15 16.06
N LEU A 10 -24.84 85.81 15.35
CA LEU A 10 -23.98 85.20 14.33
C LEU A 10 -22.96 84.22 14.96
N LEU A 11 -22.42 84.57 16.13
CA LEU A 11 -21.56 83.66 16.89
C LEU A 11 -22.34 82.43 17.38
N ALA A 12 -23.57 82.61 17.87
CA ALA A 12 -24.41 81.51 18.32
C ALA A 12 -24.76 80.53 17.19
N THR A 13 -25.11 81.02 16.00
CA THR A 13 -25.40 80.17 14.84
C THR A 13 -24.15 79.46 14.31
N ALA A 14 -23.00 80.13 14.24
CA ALA A 14 -21.74 79.50 13.87
C ALA A 14 -21.34 78.39 14.86
N THR A 15 -21.49 78.63 16.16
CA THR A 15 -21.20 77.64 17.21
C THR A 15 -22.14 76.44 17.10
N ALA A 16 -23.44 76.67 16.91
CA ALA A 16 -24.43 75.61 16.73
C ALA A 16 -24.15 74.78 15.47
N PHE A 17 -23.78 75.41 14.35
CA PHE A 17 -23.41 74.72 13.13
C PHE A 17 -22.17 73.84 13.32
N THR A 18 -21.14 74.37 13.99
CA THR A 18 -19.91 73.62 14.27
C THR A 18 -20.18 72.40 15.16
N LEU A 19 -21.04 72.56 16.19
CA LEU A 19 -21.49 71.46 17.04
C LEU A 19 -22.30 70.41 16.25
N ALA A 20 -23.17 70.84 15.34
CA ALA A 20 -23.94 69.93 14.50
C ALA A 20 -23.02 69.09 13.61
N VAL A 21 -22.08 69.73 12.90
CA VAL A 21 -21.12 69.03 12.03
C VAL A 21 -20.21 68.10 12.84
N GLY A 22 -19.70 68.55 13.99
CA GLY A 22 -18.89 67.72 14.87
C GLY A 22 -19.63 66.49 15.40
N SER A 23 -20.91 66.65 15.74
CA SER A 23 -21.76 65.55 16.22
C SER A 23 -22.04 64.54 15.12
N THR A 24 -22.34 64.99 13.89
CA THR A 24 -22.54 64.12 12.74
C THR A 24 -21.27 63.33 12.41
N TYR A 25 -20.11 63.98 12.43
CA TYR A 25 -18.82 63.31 12.19
C TYR A 25 -18.54 62.26 13.26
N ALA A 26 -18.71 62.60 14.55
CA ALA A 26 -18.51 61.66 15.65
C ALA A 26 -19.45 60.45 15.54
N PHE A 27 -20.71 60.67 15.17
CA PHE A 27 -21.66 59.59 14.94
C PHE A 27 -21.22 58.66 13.80
N LEU A 28 -20.85 59.22 12.64
CA LEU A 28 -20.37 58.43 11.50
C LEU A 28 -19.11 57.64 11.85
N PHE A 29 -18.17 58.25 12.58
CA PHE A 29 -16.96 57.58 13.03
C PHE A 29 -17.26 56.39 13.94
N LEU A 30 -18.17 56.56 14.91
CA LEU A 30 -18.56 55.48 15.83
C LEU A 30 -19.27 54.33 15.10
N VAL A 31 -20.16 54.63 14.16
CA VAL A 31 -20.86 53.61 13.35
C VAL A 31 -19.88 52.84 12.48
N THR A 32 -18.98 53.54 11.81
CA THR A 32 -17.98 52.93 10.92
C THR A 32 -17.03 52.05 11.72
N LYS A 33 -16.52 52.55 12.85
CA LYS A 33 -15.63 51.79 13.73
C LYS A 33 -16.26 50.47 14.20
N LYS A 34 -17.54 50.48 14.57
CA LYS A 34 -18.27 49.26 14.98
C LYS A 34 -18.37 48.26 13.83
N LYS A 35 -18.80 48.71 12.65
CA LYS A 35 -18.90 47.84 11.47
C LYS A 35 -17.55 47.26 11.06
N THR A 36 -16.48 48.06 11.09
CA THR A 36 -15.14 47.59 10.75
C THR A 36 -14.67 46.50 11.72
N ALA A 37 -14.93 46.66 13.02
CA ALA A 37 -14.58 45.64 14.02
C ALA A 37 -15.36 44.33 13.82
N GLU A 38 -16.67 44.41 13.58
CA GLU A 38 -17.49 43.23 13.29
C GLU A 38 -17.05 42.52 12.01
N THR A 39 -16.71 43.28 10.96
CA THR A 39 -16.25 42.71 9.68
C THR A 39 -14.88 42.05 9.83
N ALA A 40 -13.98 42.63 10.62
CA ALA A 40 -12.67 42.04 10.90
C ALA A 40 -12.80 40.69 11.63
N LEU A 41 -13.66 40.60 12.64
CA LEU A 41 -13.94 39.34 13.35
C LEU A 41 -14.55 38.28 12.42
N LEU A 42 -15.44 38.69 11.51
CA LEU A 42 -16.02 37.78 10.53
C LEU A 42 -14.97 37.27 9.55
N ALA A 43 -14.09 38.14 9.07
CA ALA A 43 -13.01 37.80 8.16
C ALA A 43 -12.02 36.81 8.81
N GLU A 44 -11.64 37.06 10.08
CA GLU A 44 -10.78 36.14 10.85
C GLU A 44 -11.42 34.75 10.99
N LYS A 45 -12.73 34.71 11.27
CA LYS A 45 -13.47 33.44 11.38
C LYS A 45 -13.56 32.68 10.06
N ILE A 46 -13.72 33.40 8.94
CA ILE A 46 -13.70 32.81 7.59
C ILE A 46 -12.31 32.24 7.28
N ASP A 47 -11.25 32.96 7.62
CA ASP A 47 -9.87 32.52 7.36
C ASP A 47 -9.52 31.29 8.21
N GLU A 48 -9.98 31.23 9.47
CA GLU A 48 -9.84 30.06 10.31
C GLU A 48 -10.56 28.83 9.73
N LEU A 49 -11.81 29.00 9.28
CA LEU A 49 -12.60 27.94 8.65
C LEU A 49 -11.96 27.43 7.35
N SER A 50 -11.53 28.35 6.49
CA SER A 50 -10.78 28.05 5.26
C SER A 50 -9.49 27.28 5.55
N GLY A 51 -8.74 27.70 6.57
CA GLY A 51 -7.54 27.01 7.03
C GLY A 51 -7.82 25.59 7.52
N ARG A 52 -8.92 25.37 8.25
CA ARG A 52 -9.34 24.03 8.69
C ARG A 52 -9.75 23.14 7.51
N GLU A 53 -10.53 23.66 6.58
CA GLU A 53 -10.98 22.93 5.39
C GLU A 53 -9.81 22.52 4.50
N SER A 54 -8.87 23.44 4.28
CA SER A 54 -7.63 23.16 3.55
C SER A 54 -6.80 22.04 4.20
N ARG A 55 -6.67 22.05 5.54
CA ARG A 55 -5.99 20.97 6.27
C ARG A 55 -6.71 19.64 6.12
N ILE A 56 -8.03 19.60 6.23
CA ILE A 56 -8.82 18.37 6.04
C ILE A 56 -8.66 17.84 4.61
N ALA A 57 -8.79 18.70 3.61
CA ALA A 57 -8.60 18.32 2.21
C ALA A 57 -7.19 17.77 1.96
N SER A 58 -6.16 18.37 2.58
CA SER A 58 -4.79 17.89 2.50
C SER A 58 -4.65 16.48 3.10
N SER A 59 -5.20 16.23 4.28
CA SER A 59 -5.16 14.91 4.94
C SER A 59 -5.91 13.84 4.12
N VAL A 60 -7.10 14.17 3.60
CA VAL A 60 -7.86 13.26 2.72
C VAL A 60 -7.06 12.95 1.45
N SER A 61 -6.36 13.92 0.87
CA SER A 61 -5.51 13.70 -0.30
C SER A 61 -4.32 12.78 -0.04
N VAL A 62 -3.78 12.79 1.20
CA VAL A 62 -2.70 11.90 1.63
C VAL A 62 -3.25 10.48 1.80
N LEU A 63 -4.35 10.32 2.54
CA LEU A 63 -5.00 9.01 2.72
C LEU A 63 -5.33 8.36 1.37
N ARG A 64 -5.90 9.14 0.44
CA ARG A 64 -6.27 8.64 -0.89
C ARG A 64 -5.06 8.32 -1.79
N ARG A 65 -3.91 8.96 -1.54
CA ARG A 65 -2.64 8.61 -2.20
C ARG A 65 -2.08 7.31 -1.62
N GLU A 66 -2.14 7.15 -0.30
CA GLU A 66 -1.72 5.92 0.36
C GLU A 66 -2.63 4.74 0.04
N ASP A 67 -3.94 4.93 -0.15
CA ASP A 67 -4.84 3.84 -0.57
C ASP A 67 -4.36 3.13 -1.84
N LYS A 68 -3.81 3.88 -2.81
CA LYS A 68 -3.23 3.28 -4.03
C LYS A 68 -1.96 2.48 -3.74
N ASN A 69 -1.14 2.94 -2.80
CA ASN A 69 0.05 2.22 -2.37
C ASN A 69 -0.33 0.98 -1.57
N ILE A 70 -1.32 1.08 -0.68
CA ILE A 70 -1.87 -0.02 0.11
C ILE A 70 -2.47 -1.07 -0.83
N GLN A 71 -3.23 -0.68 -1.85
CA GLN A 71 -3.75 -1.61 -2.87
C GLN A 71 -2.61 -2.35 -3.58
N LYS A 72 -1.60 -1.64 -4.09
CA LYS A 72 -0.43 -2.27 -4.73
C LYS A 72 0.30 -3.22 -3.79
N ILE A 73 0.47 -2.85 -2.53
CA ILE A 73 1.13 -3.69 -1.53
C ILE A 73 0.26 -4.93 -1.22
N SER A 74 -1.06 -4.76 -1.13
CA SER A 74 -2.01 -5.84 -0.87
C SER A 74 -2.06 -6.89 -1.99
N GLU A 75 -1.75 -6.53 -3.25
CA GLU A 75 -1.63 -7.47 -4.37
C GLU A 75 -0.47 -8.47 -4.20
N TYR A 76 0.52 -8.17 -3.34
CA TYR A 76 1.62 -9.08 -3.02
C TYR A 76 1.32 -10.03 -1.85
N PHE A 77 0.12 -9.95 -1.27
CA PHE A 77 -0.35 -10.86 -0.23
C PHE A 77 -1.29 -11.91 -0.81
N PHE A 78 -1.11 -13.15 -0.39
CA PHE A 78 -1.96 -14.27 -0.77
C PHE A 78 -3.04 -14.45 0.28
N LYS A 79 -4.30 -14.46 -0.15
CA LYS A 79 -5.43 -14.72 0.75
C LYS A 79 -5.66 -16.21 0.93
N GLU A 80 -6.30 -16.60 2.02
CA GLU A 80 -6.72 -18.00 2.25
C GLU A 80 -7.58 -18.55 1.10
N SER A 81 -8.51 -17.75 0.59
CA SER A 81 -9.36 -18.10 -0.56
C SER A 81 -8.57 -18.31 -1.86
N GLU A 82 -7.33 -17.84 -1.94
CA GLU A 82 -6.47 -17.91 -3.13
C GLU A 82 -5.43 -19.03 -3.06
N VAL A 83 -5.39 -19.83 -1.99
CA VAL A 83 -4.42 -20.92 -1.79
C VAL A 83 -4.43 -21.92 -2.95
N VAL A 84 -5.62 -22.25 -3.48
CA VAL A 84 -5.76 -23.13 -4.66
C VAL A 84 -5.20 -22.47 -5.92
N SER A 85 -5.40 -21.16 -6.09
CA SER A 85 -4.85 -20.39 -7.22
C SER A 85 -3.33 -20.30 -7.12
N PHE A 86 -2.80 -20.10 -5.91
CA PHE A 86 -1.37 -20.14 -5.62
C PHE A 86 -0.77 -21.51 -5.98
N ALA A 87 -1.38 -22.61 -5.52
CA ALA A 87 -0.92 -23.96 -5.84
C ALA A 87 -0.83 -24.19 -7.36
N LYS A 88 -1.87 -23.80 -8.11
CA LYS A 88 -1.87 -23.88 -9.57
C LYS A 88 -0.77 -23.03 -10.22
N LYS A 89 -0.49 -21.83 -9.70
CA LYS A 89 0.61 -20.98 -10.18
C LYS A 89 1.96 -21.64 -9.95
N ILE A 90 2.19 -22.27 -8.80
CA ILE A 90 3.42 -23.01 -8.50
C ILE A 90 3.56 -24.25 -9.40
N GLU A 91 2.49 -25.01 -9.62
CA GLU A 91 2.47 -26.15 -10.55
C GLU A 91 2.79 -25.73 -11.99
N ALA A 92 2.30 -24.56 -12.41
CA ALA A 92 2.61 -24.01 -13.73
C ALA A 92 4.11 -23.70 -13.92
N LEU A 93 4.85 -23.37 -12.84
CA LEU A 93 6.31 -23.19 -12.91
C LEU A 93 7.03 -24.51 -13.24
N GLY A 94 6.48 -25.65 -12.82
CA GLY A 94 6.95 -26.97 -13.22
C GLY A 94 6.90 -27.15 -14.73
N ALA A 95 5.71 -26.92 -15.32
CA ALA A 95 5.52 -26.99 -16.76
C ALA A 95 6.40 -26.02 -17.54
N GLN A 96 6.59 -24.78 -17.04
CA GLN A 96 7.46 -23.78 -17.66
C GLN A 96 8.95 -24.13 -17.59
N SER A 97 9.38 -24.75 -16.48
CA SER A 97 10.78 -25.16 -16.31
C SER A 97 11.13 -26.42 -17.09
N GLY A 98 10.13 -27.22 -17.49
CA GLY A 98 10.31 -28.55 -18.07
C GLY A 98 10.40 -29.66 -17.02
N THR A 99 10.01 -29.38 -15.78
CA THR A 99 10.04 -30.33 -14.67
C THR A 99 8.66 -30.87 -14.35
N LYS A 100 8.59 -32.11 -13.87
CA LYS A 100 7.37 -32.67 -13.30
C LYS A 100 7.29 -32.25 -11.83
N LEU A 101 6.57 -31.16 -11.55
CA LEU A 101 6.38 -30.61 -10.20
C LEU A 101 5.09 -31.14 -9.58
N THR A 102 5.16 -31.52 -8.31
CA THR A 102 4.01 -31.89 -7.47
C THR A 102 4.12 -31.21 -6.10
N ILE A 103 3.02 -30.66 -5.61
CA ILE A 103 2.93 -30.12 -4.24
C ILE A 103 2.57 -31.30 -3.31
N GLU A 104 3.47 -31.62 -2.37
CA GLU A 104 3.31 -32.75 -1.44
C GLU A 104 2.55 -32.35 -0.17
N ALA A 105 2.75 -31.13 0.30
CA ALA A 105 2.14 -30.62 1.52
C ALA A 105 1.83 -29.13 1.38
N LEU A 106 0.72 -28.71 1.99
CA LEU A 106 0.25 -27.35 1.99
C LEU A 106 -0.43 -27.09 3.35
N ASP A 107 0.34 -26.57 4.30
CA ASP A 107 -0.08 -26.41 5.68
C ASP A 107 -0.13 -24.92 6.04
N GLN A 108 -1.29 -24.48 6.53
CA GLN A 108 -1.43 -23.13 7.07
C GLN A 108 -0.96 -23.09 8.53
N GLY A 109 -0.28 -22.02 8.92
CA GLY A 109 0.17 -21.83 10.29
C GLY A 109 0.20 -20.37 10.73
N TYR A 110 0.47 -20.16 12.01
CA TYR A 110 0.60 -18.84 12.61
C TYR A 110 1.96 -18.72 13.27
N THR A 111 2.64 -17.58 13.06
CA THR A 111 3.85 -17.26 13.82
C THR A 111 3.48 -16.99 15.29
N GLU A 112 4.48 -16.98 16.18
CA GLU A 112 4.32 -16.55 17.58
C GLU A 112 3.69 -15.16 17.73
N LYS A 113 3.78 -14.32 16.69
CA LYS A 113 3.20 -12.97 16.62
C LYS A 113 1.84 -12.94 15.90
N THR A 114 1.12 -14.07 15.82
CA THR A 114 -0.19 -14.20 15.14
C THR A 114 -0.22 -13.86 13.64
N ALA A 115 0.93 -13.67 13.01
CA ALA A 115 1.00 -13.50 11.55
C ALA A 115 0.75 -14.85 10.85
N PRO A 116 -0.24 -14.95 9.94
CA PRO A 116 -0.49 -16.19 9.19
C PRO A 116 0.63 -16.44 8.16
N PHE A 117 1.02 -17.70 7.96
CA PHE A 117 1.97 -18.15 6.94
C PHE A 117 1.47 -19.43 6.26
N LEU A 118 1.99 -19.70 5.07
CA LEU A 118 1.69 -20.93 4.33
C LEU A 118 2.97 -21.74 4.11
N ASN A 119 3.07 -22.88 4.77
CA ASN A 119 4.12 -23.85 4.54
C ASN A 119 3.75 -24.73 3.35
N PHE A 120 4.68 -24.95 2.44
CA PHE A 120 4.45 -25.89 1.35
C PHE A 120 5.72 -26.65 0.99
N ARG A 121 5.50 -27.92 0.63
CA ARG A 121 6.55 -28.80 0.14
C ARG A 121 6.28 -29.12 -1.31
N ILE A 122 7.29 -28.95 -2.15
CA ILE A 122 7.25 -29.36 -3.54
C ILE A 122 8.28 -30.44 -3.80
N LYS A 123 7.94 -31.29 -4.76
CA LYS A 123 8.83 -32.27 -5.34
C LYS A 123 8.84 -32.07 -6.84
N ALA A 124 10.03 -31.95 -7.41
CA ALA A 124 10.22 -31.78 -8.84
C ALA A 124 11.18 -32.83 -9.38
N THR A 125 10.87 -33.41 -10.53
CA THR A 125 11.75 -34.35 -11.23
C THR A 125 12.02 -33.86 -12.66
N GLY A 126 13.27 -33.96 -13.11
CA GLY A 126 13.67 -33.57 -14.46
C GLY A 126 15.17 -33.61 -14.69
N LYS A 127 15.66 -32.97 -15.75
CA LYS A 127 17.11 -32.78 -15.95
C LYS A 127 17.62 -31.75 -14.95
N PHE A 128 18.91 -31.81 -14.62
CA PHE A 128 19.53 -30.86 -13.68
C PHE A 128 19.29 -29.39 -14.08
N VAL A 129 19.45 -29.07 -15.37
CA VAL A 129 19.22 -27.72 -15.92
C VAL A 129 17.77 -27.24 -15.75
N ASP A 130 16.81 -28.15 -15.83
CA ASP A 130 15.39 -27.82 -15.69
C ASP A 130 15.04 -27.61 -14.21
N ILE A 131 15.65 -28.39 -13.30
CA ILE A 131 15.56 -28.19 -11.85
C ILE A 131 16.18 -26.84 -11.43
N GLU A 132 17.36 -26.50 -11.95
CA GLU A 132 17.98 -25.19 -11.70
C GLU A 132 17.08 -24.04 -12.17
N ARG A 133 16.54 -24.15 -13.39
CA ARG A 133 15.58 -23.17 -13.92
C ARG A 133 14.34 -23.04 -13.03
N LEU A 134 13.80 -24.16 -12.53
CA LEU A 134 12.67 -24.13 -11.61
C LEU A 134 13.00 -23.36 -10.33
N LEU A 135 14.18 -23.56 -9.73
CA LEU A 135 14.59 -22.86 -8.51
C LEU A 135 14.68 -21.35 -8.74
N VAL A 136 15.24 -20.94 -9.88
CA VAL A 136 15.29 -19.52 -10.28
C VAL A 136 13.89 -18.94 -10.47
N LEU A 137 12.95 -19.69 -11.07
CA LEU A 137 11.56 -19.24 -11.22
C LEU A 137 10.85 -19.10 -9.88
N LEU A 138 11.12 -20.01 -8.93
CA LEU A 138 10.58 -19.93 -7.56
C LEU A 138 11.14 -18.74 -6.80
N GLU A 139 12.43 -18.42 -6.98
CA GLU A 139 13.04 -17.24 -6.36
C GLU A 139 12.47 -15.93 -6.92
N ASN A 140 12.14 -15.90 -8.21
CA ASN A 140 11.51 -14.75 -8.87
C ASN A 140 9.97 -14.75 -8.77
N PHE A 141 9.39 -15.66 -8.00
CA PHE A 141 7.94 -15.73 -7.85
C PHE A 141 7.41 -14.47 -7.13
N PRO A 142 6.29 -13.88 -7.58
CA PRO A 142 5.74 -12.68 -6.98
C PRO A 142 5.18 -12.98 -5.58
N GLY A 143 6.02 -12.82 -4.55
CA GLY A 143 5.67 -13.02 -3.14
C GLY A 143 6.91 -13.23 -2.27
N LYS A 144 6.81 -13.01 -0.97
CA LYS A 144 7.92 -13.28 -0.04
C LYS A 144 7.94 -14.75 0.34
N LEU A 145 8.82 -15.51 -0.32
CA LEU A 145 9.08 -16.90 -0.02
C LEU A 145 10.36 -17.04 0.81
N GLU A 146 10.32 -17.86 1.85
CA GLU A 146 11.47 -18.25 2.65
C GLU A 146 11.84 -19.71 2.36
N TRP A 147 13.09 -19.95 2.00
CA TRP A 147 13.64 -21.28 1.78
C TRP A 147 14.02 -21.91 3.11
N LYS A 148 13.42 -23.05 3.45
CA LYS A 148 13.76 -23.80 4.67
C LYS A 148 14.72 -24.94 4.37
N THR A 149 14.35 -25.77 3.40
CA THR A 149 15.16 -26.95 3.03
C THR A 149 15.12 -27.12 1.53
N VAL A 150 16.30 -27.30 0.92
CA VAL A 150 16.44 -27.68 -0.49
C VAL A 150 17.30 -28.93 -0.53
N ARG A 151 16.75 -30.02 -1.07
CA ARG A 151 17.47 -31.26 -1.24
C ARG A 151 17.38 -31.68 -2.69
N ILE A 152 18.53 -31.81 -3.33
CA ILE A 152 18.64 -32.23 -4.72
C ILE A 152 19.38 -33.57 -4.73
N VAL A 153 18.74 -34.59 -5.31
CA VAL A 153 19.28 -35.95 -5.38
C VAL A 153 19.26 -36.39 -6.83
N ARG A 154 20.37 -36.99 -7.27
CA ARG A 154 20.45 -37.68 -8.56
C ARG A 154 19.80 -39.05 -8.42
N GLU A 155 18.76 -39.32 -9.18
CA GLU A 155 18.13 -40.64 -9.26
C GLU A 155 18.69 -41.35 -10.50
N GLU A 156 19.51 -42.37 -10.28
CA GLU A 156 19.94 -43.27 -11.36
C GLU A 156 18.83 -44.31 -11.56
N ILE A 157 18.11 -44.23 -12.68
CA ILE A 157 17.12 -45.25 -13.04
C ILE A 157 17.86 -46.39 -13.75
N PRO A 158 18.07 -47.56 -13.11
CA PRO A 158 18.68 -48.68 -13.79
C PRO A 158 17.74 -49.16 -14.90
N THR A 159 18.18 -49.03 -16.15
CA THR A 159 17.45 -49.57 -17.29
C THR A 159 18.00 -50.96 -17.59
N TYR A 160 17.18 -52.00 -17.36
CA TYR A 160 17.56 -53.37 -17.70
C TYR A 160 17.16 -53.65 -19.15
N VAL A 161 18.16 -53.93 -20.01
CA VAL A 161 17.91 -54.37 -21.38
C VAL A 161 18.08 -55.88 -21.45
N THR A 162 16.98 -56.60 -21.70
CA THR A 162 17.02 -58.06 -21.88
C THR A 162 17.43 -58.37 -23.31
N GLN A 163 18.72 -58.64 -23.56
CA GLN A 163 19.15 -59.28 -24.80
C GLN A 163 18.99 -60.79 -24.66
N GLY A 164 18.29 -61.43 -25.58
CA GLY A 164 18.11 -62.88 -25.60
C GLY A 164 19.47 -63.59 -25.60
N GLY A 165 19.77 -64.28 -24.49
CA GLY A 165 21.03 -64.99 -24.28
C GLY A 165 21.78 -64.60 -23.00
N SER A 166 21.28 -65.06 -21.85
CA SER A 166 21.94 -65.34 -20.57
C SER A 166 22.95 -64.38 -19.89
N THR A 167 23.19 -63.15 -20.35
CA THR A 167 23.92 -62.15 -19.53
C THR A 167 23.35 -60.77 -19.75
N ALA A 168 22.54 -60.28 -18.80
CA ALA A 168 22.08 -58.90 -18.79
C ALA A 168 23.26 -57.96 -18.54
N LYS A 169 23.66 -57.20 -19.57
CA LYS A 169 24.55 -56.05 -19.41
C LYS A 169 23.71 -54.85 -18.96
N ILE A 170 24.12 -54.22 -17.86
CA ILE A 170 23.58 -52.92 -17.44
C ILE A 170 24.09 -51.88 -18.44
N VAL A 171 23.19 -51.35 -19.28
CA VAL A 171 23.49 -50.20 -20.15
C VAL A 171 22.66 -49.02 -19.64
N THR A 172 23.33 -48.12 -18.94
CA THR A 172 22.73 -46.89 -18.41
C THR A 172 22.54 -45.91 -19.56
N THR A 173 21.47 -46.08 -20.35
CA THR A 173 21.26 -45.31 -21.59
C THR A 173 20.45 -44.02 -21.40
N ASN A 174 19.92 -43.76 -20.21
CA ASN A 174 19.11 -42.57 -19.95
C ASN A 174 19.94 -41.47 -19.29
N ALA A 175 19.75 -40.23 -19.74
CA ALA A 175 20.30 -39.05 -19.07
C ALA A 175 19.88 -39.06 -17.59
N PRO A 176 20.78 -38.67 -16.66
CA PRO A 176 20.48 -38.74 -15.24
C PRO A 176 19.27 -37.87 -14.91
N GLU A 177 18.26 -38.47 -14.27
CA GLU A 177 17.15 -37.72 -13.70
C GLU A 177 17.53 -37.18 -12.33
N TRP A 178 17.07 -35.97 -12.06
CA TRP A 178 17.29 -35.26 -10.82
C TRP A 178 15.96 -35.02 -10.15
N LYS A 179 15.94 -35.26 -8.85
CA LYS A 179 14.80 -35.02 -7.98
C LYS A 179 15.16 -33.92 -6.99
N ALA A 180 14.35 -32.87 -6.97
CA ALA A 180 14.43 -31.80 -5.98
C ALA A 180 13.24 -31.92 -5.01
N GLU A 181 13.54 -31.96 -3.71
CA GLU A 181 12.59 -31.83 -2.62
C GLU A 181 12.84 -30.47 -1.97
N VAL A 182 11.85 -29.58 -2.02
CA VAL A 182 11.98 -28.21 -1.54
C VAL A 182 10.88 -27.92 -0.54
N PHE A 183 11.26 -27.37 0.60
CA PHE A 183 10.36 -26.88 1.64
C PHE A 183 10.46 -25.36 1.73
N LEU A 184 9.33 -24.69 1.53
CA LEU A 184 9.19 -23.25 1.43
C LEU A 184 8.10 -22.74 2.38
N VAL A 185 8.24 -21.49 2.80
CA VAL A 185 7.22 -20.76 3.57
C VAL A 185 6.87 -19.47 2.86
N ALA A 186 5.60 -19.28 2.53
CA ALA A 186 5.09 -17.99 2.07
C ALA A 186 4.74 -17.12 3.30
N LEU A 187 5.50 -16.04 3.48
CA LEU A 187 5.36 -15.11 4.62
C LEU A 187 4.31 -14.02 4.38
N ASN A 188 3.80 -13.90 3.15
CA ASN A 188 2.78 -12.92 2.77
C ASN A 188 1.37 -13.53 2.76
N PHE A 189 1.10 -14.52 3.62
CA PHE A 189 -0.22 -15.13 3.72
C PHE A 189 -1.12 -14.26 4.61
N MET A 190 -2.39 -14.08 4.24
CA MET A 190 -3.38 -13.33 5.01
C MET A 190 -4.65 -14.15 5.21
N ASN A 191 -5.12 -14.17 6.45
CA ASN A 191 -6.43 -14.70 6.80
C ASN A 191 -7.48 -13.59 6.57
N GLN A 192 -8.42 -13.81 5.66
CA GLN A 192 -9.54 -12.92 5.36
C GLN A 192 -10.83 -13.74 5.24
#